data_AF-A0A520JDL5-F1
#
_entry.id   AF-A0A520JDL5-F1
#
_cell.length_a   1.000
_cell.length_b   1.000
_cell.length_c   1.000
_cell.angle_alpha   90.00
_cell.angle_beta   90.00
_cell.angle_gamma   90.00
#
_symmetry.space_group_name_H-M   'P 1'
#
loop_
_entity.id
_entity.type
_entity.pdbx_description
1 polymer ?
#
loop_
_entity_poly.entity_id
_entity_poly.type
_entity_poly.pdbx_seq_one_letter_code
_entity_poly.pdbx_strand_id
1 'polypeptide(L)'
;MIIRPCHYCIDSGAMPLSVLLIGIRHTTDHSHPCGRRGRTMMMPHRATNEIAVTMVWNQLGNALRAPGDAVLHECAIVLSLEPALQDLVLRARRRFASAMAANQLEPHITLLYCGVRGPAEIARLSAIAERHAMREVEFRVDGVGQFSNAAGVVTNLHYRVESPALHALHADVVAAYSDAGFVPRTRYQGALYRPHISILDRVILSPADMDDGLPLGSAGPHRAGGAHLVGERRAAIS
;
A
#
# COMPACT_ATOMS: atom_id res chain seq x y z
N MET A 1 27.16 -17.08 -1.86
CA MET A 1 26.09 -16.40 -1.10
C MET A 1 26.49 -16.39 0.35
N ILE A 2 26.90 -15.24 0.89
CA ILE A 2 27.26 -15.09 2.30
C ILE A 2 26.44 -13.92 2.81
N ILE A 3 25.42 -14.20 3.61
CA ILE A 3 24.68 -13.20 4.38
C ILE A 3 25.39 -13.12 5.72
N ARG A 4 26.02 -11.98 6.04
CA ARG A 4 26.51 -11.71 7.40
C ARG A 4 25.59 -10.68 8.05
N PRO A 5 24.95 -10.99 9.18
CA PRO A 5 24.24 -9.99 9.96
C PRO A 5 25.25 -9.04 10.62
N CYS A 6 25.05 -7.74 10.44
CA CYS A 6 25.76 -6.72 11.21
C CYS A 6 25.06 -6.64 12.58
N HIS A 7 25.70 -7.21 13.60
CA HIS A 7 25.28 -7.02 14.99
C HIS A 7 25.74 -5.65 15.47
N TYR A 8 24.81 -4.69 15.59
CA TYR A 8 24.95 -3.59 16.56
C TYR A 8 23.57 -3.03 16.93
N CYS A 9 23.36 -2.90 18.24
CA CYS A 9 22.23 -2.30 18.97
C CYS A 9 20.97 -3.15 19.26
N ILE A 10 21.07 -3.72 20.46
CA ILE A 10 20.13 -4.27 21.44
C ILE A 10 19.11 -3.22 21.97
N ASP A 11 17.96 -3.70 22.44
CA ASP A 11 16.99 -3.10 23.39
C ASP A 11 16.38 -1.72 23.11
N SER A 12 15.27 -1.70 22.38
CA SER A 12 14.07 -0.88 22.68
C SER A 12 13.02 -1.06 21.59
N GLY A 13 11.86 -1.65 21.93
CA GLY A 13 10.60 -1.59 21.16
C GLY A 13 10.71 -1.85 19.65
N ALA A 14 10.49 -3.10 19.24
CA ALA A 14 10.54 -3.57 17.85
C ALA A 14 9.88 -2.61 16.84
N MET A 15 10.72 -1.91 16.06
CA MET A 15 10.36 -1.35 14.76
C MET A 15 10.52 -2.45 13.70
N PRO A 16 9.61 -2.59 12.71
CA PRO A 16 9.83 -3.50 11.60
C PRO A 16 11.03 -3.01 10.78
N LEU A 17 12.10 -3.81 10.77
CA LEU A 17 13.26 -3.60 9.91
C LEU A 17 12.82 -3.69 8.45
N SER A 18 12.92 -2.59 7.71
CA SER A 18 12.89 -2.62 6.25
C SER A 18 14.13 -3.37 5.75
N VAL A 19 13.94 -4.51 5.10
CA VAL A 19 15.03 -5.29 4.51
C VAL A 19 15.29 -4.78 3.11
N LEU A 20 16.50 -4.30 2.83
CA LEU A 20 16.93 -3.96 1.47
C LEU A 20 17.40 -5.24 0.76
N LEU A 21 16.64 -5.73 -0.21
CA LEU A 21 17.07 -6.84 -1.08
C LEU A 21 17.79 -6.27 -2.31
N ILE A 22 19.10 -6.51 -2.38
CA ILE A 22 19.93 -6.13 -3.53
C ILE A 22 20.00 -7.33 -4.48
N GLY A 23 19.25 -7.27 -5.57
CA GLY A 23 19.35 -8.24 -6.68
C GLY A 23 20.34 -7.76 -7.73
N ILE A 24 21.44 -8.48 -7.93
CA ILE A 24 22.38 -8.22 -9.05
C ILE A 24 21.88 -9.03 -10.25
N ARG A 25 21.32 -8.38 -11.27
CA ARG A 25 21.07 -9.00 -12.57
C ARG A 25 22.27 -8.74 -13.48
N HIS A 26 22.89 -9.82 -13.97
CA HIS A 26 23.83 -9.74 -15.08
C HIS A 26 23.04 -9.83 -16.39
N THR A 27 22.92 -8.72 -17.12
CA THR A 27 22.45 -8.73 -18.51
C THR A 27 23.65 -8.79 -19.43
N THR A 28 23.92 -9.95 -20.01
CA THR A 28 24.86 -10.09 -21.14
C THR A 28 24.09 -9.88 -22.43
N ASP A 29 24.36 -8.77 -23.11
CA ASP A 29 23.79 -8.49 -24.42
C ASP A 29 24.47 -9.39 -25.46
N HIS A 30 23.72 -10.36 -25.99
CA HIS A 30 24.19 -11.27 -27.04
C HIS A 30 23.62 -10.84 -28.39
N SER A 31 24.11 -9.72 -28.91
CA SER A 31 23.96 -9.39 -30.33
C SER A 31 25.03 -10.14 -31.14
N HIS A 32 24.63 -11.22 -31.83
CA HIS A 32 25.45 -11.83 -32.88
C HIS A 32 25.13 -11.20 -34.24
N PRO A 33 26.12 -10.68 -34.99
CA PRO A 33 26.02 -10.57 -36.43
C PRO A 33 26.89 -11.63 -37.11
N CYS A 34 26.26 -12.40 -37.99
CA CYS A 34 26.92 -13.26 -38.95
C CYS A 34 27.65 -12.40 -40.00
N GLY A 35 29.00 -12.46 -39.98
CA GLY A 35 29.88 -12.46 -41.15
C GLY A 35 29.99 -11.20 -42.02
N ARG A 36 31.11 -10.48 -41.91
CA ARG A 36 32.05 -10.22 -43.03
C ARG A 36 33.36 -9.59 -42.54
N ARG A 37 34.45 -9.95 -43.21
CA ARG A 37 35.84 -9.63 -42.88
C ARG A 37 36.11 -8.13 -42.88
N GLY A 38 36.52 -7.61 -41.73
CA GLY A 38 37.13 -6.29 -41.57
C GLY A 38 37.68 -6.17 -40.16
N ARG A 39 38.99 -5.89 -40.01
CA ARG A 39 39.63 -5.66 -38.70
C ARG A 39 38.86 -4.54 -37.99
N THR A 40 38.07 -4.90 -36.99
CA THR A 40 37.32 -3.95 -36.17
C THR A 40 37.93 -3.96 -34.78
N MET A 41 38.31 -2.76 -34.32
CA MET A 41 38.82 -2.51 -32.97
C MET A 41 37.84 -3.06 -31.93
N MET A 42 38.29 -3.97 -31.07
CA MET A 42 37.54 -4.40 -29.89
C MET A 42 37.38 -3.20 -28.95
N MET A 43 36.20 -2.58 -28.95
CA MET A 43 35.80 -1.68 -27.87
C MET A 43 35.43 -2.51 -26.64
N PRO A 44 35.89 -2.15 -25.43
CA PRO A 44 35.50 -2.86 -24.23
C PRO A 44 34.01 -2.68 -23.97
N HIS A 45 33.24 -3.77 -23.99
CA HIS A 45 31.87 -3.80 -23.48
C HIS A 45 31.91 -3.47 -21.99
N ARG A 46 31.49 -2.25 -21.62
CA ARG A 46 31.19 -1.91 -20.23
C ARG A 46 29.91 -2.64 -19.85
N ALA A 47 30.03 -3.70 -19.05
CA ALA A 47 28.91 -4.23 -18.30
C ALA A 47 28.40 -3.14 -17.35
N THR A 48 27.22 -2.59 -17.63
CA THR A 48 26.50 -1.75 -16.68
C THR A 48 25.84 -2.70 -15.68
N ASN A 49 26.35 -2.73 -14.45
CA ASN A 49 25.67 -3.40 -13.35
C ASN A 49 24.44 -2.57 -12.99
N GLU A 50 23.28 -2.94 -13.55
CA GLU A 50 22.00 -2.45 -13.05
C GLU A 50 21.72 -3.12 -11.71
N ILE A 51 21.95 -2.38 -10.63
CA ILE A 51 21.52 -2.79 -9.30
C ILE A 51 20.02 -2.53 -9.23
N ALA A 52 19.21 -3.58 -9.38
CA ALA A 52 17.78 -3.50 -9.15
C ALA A 52 17.54 -3.48 -7.63
N VAL A 53 17.41 -2.27 -7.08
CA VAL A 53 16.95 -2.08 -5.70
C VAL A 53 15.44 -2.30 -5.68
N THR A 54 14.99 -3.39 -5.05
CA THR A 54 13.56 -3.63 -4.82
C THR A 54 13.21 -3.17 -3.41
N MET A 55 12.25 -2.25 -3.29
CA MET A 55 11.73 -1.85 -1.99
C MET A 55 10.95 -3.01 -1.37
N VAL A 56 11.27 -3.38 -0.14
CA VAL A 56 10.47 -4.34 0.63
C VAL A 56 9.39 -3.56 1.36
N TRP A 57 8.14 -3.82 0.98
CA TRP A 57 6.97 -3.23 1.60
C TRP A 57 6.73 -3.89 2.97
N ASN A 58 6.56 -3.07 4.00
CA ASN A 58 6.16 -3.57 5.31
C ASN A 58 4.78 -4.25 5.17
N GLN A 59 4.67 -5.48 5.67
CA GLN A 59 3.36 -6.11 5.85
C GLN A 59 2.60 -5.35 6.93
N LEU A 60 1.34 -5.04 6.66
CA LEU A 60 0.47 -4.40 7.64
C LEU A 60 0.13 -5.39 8.75
N GLY A 61 0.10 -4.94 10.01
CA GLY A 61 -0.16 -5.80 11.18
C GLY A 61 -1.50 -6.55 11.15
N ASN A 62 -2.47 -6.07 10.36
CA ASN A 62 -3.77 -6.70 10.14
C ASN A 62 -3.89 -7.42 8.78
N ALA A 63 -2.77 -7.74 8.13
CA ALA A 63 -2.76 -8.54 6.92
C ALA A 63 -3.30 -9.94 7.20
N LEU A 64 -4.34 -10.33 6.48
CA LEU A 64 -4.93 -11.65 6.60
C LEU A 64 -4.09 -12.67 5.84
N ARG A 65 -3.65 -13.72 6.54
CA ARG A 65 -3.13 -14.94 5.93
C ARG A 65 -4.28 -15.95 5.81
N ALA A 66 -4.16 -16.90 4.88
CA ALA A 66 -5.20 -17.90 4.59
C ALA A 66 -5.80 -18.48 5.89
N PRO A 67 -7.13 -18.69 5.93
CA PRO A 67 -7.90 -18.71 7.16
C PRO A 67 -7.66 -19.97 7.99
N GLY A 68 -7.41 -19.78 9.30
CA GLY A 68 -7.47 -20.83 10.30
C GLY A 68 -8.84 -21.03 10.94
N ASP A 69 -9.74 -20.03 10.91
CA ASP A 69 -10.97 -20.04 11.74
C ASP A 69 -12.23 -19.58 10.98
N ALA A 70 -13.41 -20.04 11.42
CA ALA A 70 -14.75 -19.72 10.90
C ALA A 70 -15.23 -18.27 11.16
N VAL A 71 -14.31 -17.30 11.14
CA VAL A 71 -14.57 -15.91 11.55
C VAL A 71 -14.79 -15.02 10.33
N LEU A 72 -15.84 -14.19 10.39
CA LEU A 72 -16.10 -13.17 9.40
C LEU A 72 -15.13 -11.99 9.59
N HIS A 73 -14.64 -11.46 8.47
CA HIS A 73 -13.77 -10.29 8.48
C HIS A 73 -14.33 -9.21 7.58
N GLU A 74 -14.28 -7.96 8.02
CA GLU A 74 -14.44 -6.83 7.12
C GLU A 74 -13.12 -6.60 6.38
N CYS A 75 -13.11 -6.84 5.07
CA CYS A 75 -11.89 -6.94 4.28
C CYS A 75 -11.70 -5.78 3.31
N ALA A 76 -10.44 -5.47 3.02
CA ALA A 76 -10.04 -4.57 1.94
C ALA A 76 -8.71 -5.01 1.30
N ILE A 77 -8.54 -4.71 0.01
CA ILE A 77 -7.25 -4.80 -0.68
C ILE A 77 -6.62 -3.41 -0.65
N VAL A 78 -5.39 -3.34 -0.16
CA VAL A 78 -4.70 -2.08 0.13
C VAL A 78 -3.25 -2.12 -0.34
N LEU A 79 -2.64 -0.96 -0.53
CA LEU A 79 -1.20 -0.81 -0.73
C LEU A 79 -0.54 -0.27 0.54
N SER A 80 0.61 -0.84 0.88
CA SER A 80 1.50 -0.27 1.90
C SER A 80 2.16 1.00 1.37
N LEU A 81 2.36 1.97 2.27
CA LEU A 81 3.06 3.21 1.94
C LEU A 81 4.56 3.06 2.16
N GLU A 82 5.37 3.89 1.51
CA GLU A 82 6.78 4.01 1.86
C GLU A 82 6.97 4.51 3.31
N PRO A 83 8.05 4.09 4.02
CA PRO A 83 8.21 4.37 5.46
C PRO A 83 8.12 5.86 5.82
N ALA A 84 8.72 6.74 5.02
CA ALA A 84 8.73 8.18 5.28
C ALA A 84 7.31 8.78 5.32
N LEU A 85 6.41 8.29 4.46
CA LEU A 85 5.01 8.73 4.43
C LEU A 85 4.20 8.07 5.54
N GLN A 86 4.47 6.81 5.89
CA GLN A 86 3.85 6.18 7.07
C GLN A 86 4.14 7.01 8.33
N ASP A 87 5.40 7.39 8.54
CA ASP A 87 5.83 8.19 9.68
C ASP A 87 5.16 9.57 9.71
N LEU A 88 4.95 10.18 8.54
CA LEU A 88 4.22 11.45 8.43
C LEU A 88 2.78 11.30 8.90
N VAL A 89 2.07 10.26 8.44
CA VAL A 89 0.69 10.00 8.84
C VAL A 89 0.61 9.70 10.35
N LEU A 90 1.54 8.90 10.88
CA LEU A 90 1.59 8.61 12.31
C LEU A 90 1.89 9.86 13.16
N ARG A 91 2.76 10.76 12.69
CA ARG A 91 2.98 12.07 13.34
C ARG A 91 1.71 12.92 13.33
N ALA A 92 1.00 12.97 12.21
CA ALA A 92 -0.27 13.69 12.11
C ALA A 92 -1.32 13.12 13.07
N ARG A 93 -1.45 11.79 13.15
CA ARG A 93 -2.35 11.09 14.09
C ARG A 93 -2.13 11.48 15.54
N ARG A 94 -0.87 11.57 15.98
CA ARG A 94 -0.53 11.92 17.37
C ARG A 94 -1.08 13.27 17.83
N ARG A 95 -1.35 14.21 16.91
CA ARG A 95 -1.99 15.48 17.24
C ARG A 95 -3.43 15.32 17.75
N PHE A 96 -4.08 14.22 17.39
CA PHE A 96 -5.46 13.91 17.75
C PHE A 96 -5.54 12.71 18.71
N ALA A 97 -4.49 12.44 19.48
CA ALA A 97 -4.43 11.24 20.33
C ALA A 97 -5.65 11.08 21.25
N SER A 98 -6.26 12.18 21.70
CA SER A 98 -7.50 12.19 22.50
C SER A 98 -8.75 11.73 21.73
N ALA A 99 -8.78 11.89 20.41
CA ALA A 99 -9.89 11.54 19.52
C ALA A 99 -9.63 10.24 18.74
N MET A 100 -8.46 9.61 18.91
CA MET A 100 -8.12 8.37 18.21
C MET A 100 -8.94 7.20 18.73
N ALA A 101 -9.68 6.54 17.85
CA ALA A 101 -10.23 5.23 18.16
C ALA A 101 -9.10 4.23 18.41
N ALA A 102 -9.31 3.28 19.32
CA ALA A 102 -8.29 2.28 19.70
C ALA A 102 -7.84 1.38 18.52
N ASN A 103 -8.64 1.29 17.46
CA ASN A 103 -8.43 0.39 16.32
C ASN A 103 -8.11 1.13 15.01
N GLN A 104 -7.32 2.20 15.04
CA GLN A 104 -6.83 2.79 13.80
C GLN A 104 -5.96 1.80 13.02
N LEU A 105 -6.33 1.54 11.76
CA LEU A 105 -5.51 0.72 10.87
C LEU A 105 -4.19 1.43 10.55
N GLU A 106 -3.14 0.65 10.31
CA GLU A 106 -1.86 1.18 9.82
C GLU A 106 -2.07 2.01 8.53
N PRO A 107 -1.30 3.08 8.30
CA PRO A 107 -1.45 3.92 7.12
C PRO A 107 -1.30 3.15 5.81
N HIS A 108 -2.29 3.25 4.93
CA HIS A 108 -2.36 2.54 3.66
C HIS A 108 -3.19 3.32 2.63
N ILE A 109 -3.11 2.92 1.36
CA ILE A 109 -4.08 3.34 0.33
C ILE A 109 -5.02 2.17 0.04
N THR A 110 -6.32 2.38 0.21
CA THR A 110 -7.31 1.35 -0.17
C THR A 110 -7.49 1.32 -1.68
N LEU A 111 -7.25 0.15 -2.29
CA LEU A 111 -7.58 -0.11 -3.69
C LEU A 111 -9.03 -0.57 -3.83
N LEU A 112 -9.49 -1.47 -2.97
CA LEU A 112 -10.85 -1.99 -3.01
C LEU A 112 -11.35 -2.37 -1.62
N TYR A 113 -12.48 -1.81 -1.22
CA TYR A 113 -13.22 -2.31 -0.07
C TYR A 113 -14.02 -3.56 -0.48
N CYS A 114 -13.77 -4.68 0.20
CA CYS A 114 -14.33 -5.98 -0.15
C CYS A 114 -15.55 -6.35 0.71
N GLY A 115 -15.87 -5.61 1.76
CA GLY A 115 -16.99 -5.91 2.66
C GLY A 115 -16.72 -7.07 3.62
N VAL A 116 -17.77 -7.54 4.29
CA VAL A 116 -17.70 -8.67 5.24
C VAL A 116 -17.61 -10.00 4.49
N ARG A 117 -16.59 -10.81 4.77
CA ARG A 117 -16.25 -12.03 4.03
C ARG A 117 -15.91 -13.18 4.96
N GLY A 118 -16.31 -14.38 4.55
CA GLY A 118 -15.99 -15.63 5.24
C GLY A 118 -14.67 -16.25 4.76
N PRO A 119 -14.20 -17.33 5.41
CA PRO A 119 -12.92 -17.98 5.11
C PRO A 119 -12.70 -18.33 3.63
N ALA A 120 -13.69 -18.97 2.99
CA ALA A 120 -13.59 -19.38 1.59
C ALA A 120 -13.50 -18.20 0.61
N GLU A 121 -14.08 -17.05 0.99
CA GLU A 121 -13.97 -15.82 0.21
C GLU A 121 -12.63 -15.13 0.45
N ILE A 122 -12.15 -15.11 1.70
CA ILE A 122 -10.84 -14.56 2.08
C ILE A 122 -9.73 -15.21 1.25
N ALA A 123 -9.73 -16.54 1.10
CA ALA A 123 -8.72 -17.23 0.29
C ALA A 123 -8.70 -16.74 -1.18
N ARG A 124 -9.88 -16.52 -1.79
CA ARG A 124 -9.99 -15.97 -3.15
C ARG A 124 -9.52 -14.52 -3.23
N LEU A 125 -9.82 -13.71 -2.21
CA LEU A 125 -9.35 -12.32 -2.13
C LEU A 125 -7.85 -12.23 -1.92
N SER A 126 -7.25 -13.15 -1.15
CA SER A 126 -5.80 -13.24 -0.98
C SER A 126 -5.11 -13.50 -2.32
N ALA A 127 -5.64 -14.41 -3.14
CA ALA A 127 -5.09 -14.67 -4.48
C ALA A 127 -5.16 -13.43 -5.40
N ILE A 128 -6.20 -12.59 -5.27
CA ILE A 128 -6.28 -11.31 -5.99
C ILE A 128 -5.18 -10.37 -5.48
N ALA A 129 -5.04 -10.18 -4.17
CA ALA A 129 -4.00 -9.32 -3.62
C ALA A 129 -2.58 -9.77 -4.03
N GLU A 130 -2.31 -11.08 -3.99
CA GLU A 130 -1.04 -11.68 -4.40
C GLU A 130 -0.67 -11.40 -5.86
N ARG A 131 -1.65 -11.42 -6.77
CA ARG A 131 -1.43 -11.05 -8.19
C ARG A 131 -0.89 -9.62 -8.34
N HIS A 132 -1.24 -8.73 -7.41
CA HIS A 132 -0.83 -7.33 -7.43
C HIS A 132 0.27 -7.01 -6.41
N ALA A 133 0.84 -8.00 -5.71
CA ALA A 133 1.79 -7.79 -4.61
C ALA A 133 3.08 -7.06 -5.05
N MET A 134 3.51 -7.25 -6.31
CA MET A 134 4.72 -6.60 -6.85
C MET A 134 4.42 -5.27 -7.54
N ARG A 135 3.17 -4.81 -7.56
CA ARG A 135 2.81 -3.52 -8.18
C ARG A 135 3.22 -2.39 -7.26
N GLU A 136 3.74 -1.35 -7.87
CA GLU A 136 4.13 -0.11 -7.21
C GLU A 136 3.56 1.05 -8.02
N VAL A 137 3.14 2.09 -7.32
CA VAL A 137 2.58 3.30 -7.90
C VAL A 137 3.21 4.52 -7.25
N GLU A 138 3.56 5.47 -8.09
CA GLU A 138 3.94 6.81 -7.67
C GLU A 138 2.69 7.70 -7.63
N PHE A 139 2.64 8.60 -6.65
CA PHE A 139 1.54 9.52 -6.46
C PHE A 139 2.00 10.81 -5.77
N ARG A 140 1.10 11.80 -5.71
CA ARG A 140 1.32 13.05 -4.97
C ARG A 140 0.23 13.22 -3.93
N VAL A 141 0.58 13.79 -2.78
CA VAL A 141 -0.40 14.26 -1.80
C VAL A 141 -0.81 15.68 -2.22
N ASP A 142 -2.09 15.88 -2.52
CA ASP A 142 -2.61 17.15 -3.04
C ASP A 142 -3.13 18.10 -1.94
N GLY A 143 -3.32 17.58 -0.73
CA GLY A 143 -3.97 18.30 0.35
C GLY A 143 -4.60 17.39 1.39
N VAL A 144 -5.38 18.01 2.27
CA VAL A 144 -6.20 17.31 3.28
C VAL A 144 -7.65 17.35 2.84
N GLY A 145 -8.35 16.23 3.04
CA GLY A 145 -9.78 16.09 2.84
C GLY A 145 -10.45 15.44 4.04
N GLN A 146 -11.77 15.45 4.02
CA GLN A 146 -12.58 14.79 5.04
C GLN A 146 -13.78 14.09 4.41
N PHE A 147 -14.24 13.04 5.07
CA PHE A 147 -15.59 12.52 4.85
C PHE A 147 -16.46 12.84 6.05
N SER A 148 -17.69 13.26 5.76
CA SER A 148 -18.72 13.50 6.76
C SER A 148 -19.93 12.61 6.51
N ASN A 149 -20.62 12.25 7.58
CA ASN A 149 -21.91 11.57 7.47
C ASN A 149 -23.03 12.57 7.08
N ALA A 150 -24.26 12.09 6.93
CA ALA A 150 -25.41 12.91 6.55
C ALA A 150 -25.74 14.03 7.56
N ALA A 151 -25.28 13.91 8.82
CA ALA A 151 -25.43 14.93 9.85
C ALA A 151 -24.27 15.95 9.89
N GLY A 152 -23.34 15.89 8.93
CA GLY A 152 -22.19 16.79 8.85
C GLY A 152 -21.04 16.45 9.80
N VAL A 153 -21.14 15.38 10.58
CA VAL A 153 -20.08 14.93 11.49
C VAL A 153 -18.93 14.34 10.68
N VAL A 154 -17.71 14.82 10.92
CA VAL A 154 -16.49 14.29 10.30
C VAL A 154 -16.25 12.87 10.82
N THR A 155 -16.26 11.90 9.91
CA THR A 155 -16.03 10.48 10.19
C THR A 155 -14.64 10.02 9.77
N ASN A 156 -13.98 10.77 8.90
CA ASN A 156 -12.66 10.45 8.39
C ASN A 156 -11.91 11.73 8.02
N LEU A 157 -10.64 11.80 8.40
CA LEU A 157 -9.69 12.85 8.05
C LEU A 157 -8.56 12.20 7.27
N HIS A 158 -8.23 12.70 6.09
CA HIS A 158 -7.29 12.02 5.19
C HIS A 158 -6.43 12.98 4.38
N TYR A 159 -5.27 12.48 3.94
CA TYR A 159 -4.56 13.07 2.82
C TYR A 159 -5.24 12.64 1.51
N ARG A 160 -5.55 13.61 0.65
CA ARG A 160 -6.00 13.32 -0.71
C ARG A 160 -4.79 13.00 -1.58
N VAL A 161 -4.96 12.01 -2.44
CA VAL A 161 -3.88 11.47 -3.27
C VAL A 161 -4.27 11.61 -4.74
N GLU A 162 -3.33 12.09 -5.55
CA GLU A 162 -3.47 12.18 -6.99
C GLU A 162 -2.51 11.23 -7.69
N SER A 163 -3.07 10.30 -8.46
CA SER A 163 -2.32 9.40 -9.34
C SER A 163 -3.24 8.72 -10.35
N PRO A 164 -3.03 8.95 -11.66
CA PRO A 164 -3.67 8.16 -12.71
C PRO A 164 -3.32 6.67 -12.60
N ALA A 165 -2.11 6.34 -12.14
CA ALA A 165 -1.67 4.95 -11.97
C ALA A 165 -2.46 4.22 -10.87
N LEU A 166 -2.86 4.91 -9.79
CA LEU A 166 -3.76 4.35 -8.78
C LEU A 166 -5.14 4.05 -9.34
N HIS A 167 -5.69 4.90 -10.21
CA HIS A 167 -6.97 4.66 -10.85
C HIS A 167 -6.93 3.43 -11.78
N ALA A 168 -5.86 3.29 -12.56
CA ALA A 168 -5.65 2.11 -13.40
C ALA A 168 -5.53 0.84 -12.55
N LEU A 169 -4.72 0.87 -11.48
CA LEU A 169 -4.57 -0.28 -10.59
C LEU A 169 -5.86 -0.63 -9.86
N HIS A 170 -6.65 0.36 -9.43
CA HIS A 170 -7.99 0.15 -8.88
C HIS A 170 -8.89 -0.58 -9.89
N ALA A 171 -8.93 -0.12 -11.15
CA ALA A 171 -9.73 -0.75 -12.20
C ALA A 171 -9.31 -2.21 -12.44
N ASP A 172 -7.99 -2.48 -12.49
CA ASP A 172 -7.45 -3.84 -12.63
C ASP A 172 -7.90 -4.75 -11.47
N VAL A 173 -7.85 -4.25 -10.23
CA VAL A 173 -8.27 -5.00 -9.03
C VAL A 173 -9.78 -5.23 -9.03
N VAL A 174 -10.58 -4.25 -9.44
CA VAL A 174 -12.04 -4.39 -9.57
C VAL A 174 -12.41 -5.42 -10.64
N ALA A 175 -11.68 -5.46 -11.76
CA ALA A 175 -11.85 -6.48 -12.78
C ALA A 175 -11.55 -7.87 -12.22
N ALA A 176 -10.38 -8.06 -11.58
CA ALA A 176 -10.01 -9.35 -10.96
C ALA A 176 -11.00 -9.80 -9.87
N TYR A 177 -11.55 -8.85 -9.10
CA TYR A 177 -12.59 -9.09 -8.11
C TYR A 177 -13.89 -9.58 -8.74
N SER A 178 -14.30 -8.96 -9.85
CA SER A 178 -15.50 -9.33 -10.60
C SER A 178 -15.34 -10.69 -11.29
N ASP A 179 -14.17 -10.96 -11.88
CA ASP A 179 -13.82 -12.24 -12.51
C ASP A 179 -13.84 -13.41 -11.50
N ALA A 180 -13.54 -13.14 -10.22
CA ALA A 180 -13.64 -14.11 -9.14
C ALA A 180 -15.10 -14.33 -8.64
N GLY A 181 -16.09 -13.73 -9.30
CA GLY A 181 -17.51 -13.89 -9.04
C GLY A 181 -18.05 -12.99 -7.92
N PHE A 182 -17.30 -11.98 -7.50
CA PHE A 182 -17.78 -11.03 -6.49
C PHE A 182 -18.46 -9.82 -7.13
N VAL A 183 -19.45 -9.27 -6.43
CA VAL A 183 -20.11 -8.01 -6.81
C VAL A 183 -19.61 -6.89 -5.90
N PRO A 184 -18.94 -5.86 -6.45
CA PRO A 184 -18.49 -4.71 -5.67
C PRO A 184 -19.65 -3.96 -5.00
N ARG A 185 -19.64 -3.84 -3.66
CA ARG A 185 -20.71 -3.21 -2.88
C ARG A 185 -20.37 -1.80 -2.38
N THR A 186 -19.70 -1.01 -3.21
CA THR A 186 -19.29 0.36 -2.83
C THR A 186 -19.56 1.34 -3.95
N ARG A 187 -20.03 2.54 -3.61
CA ARG A 187 -20.20 3.63 -4.59
C ARG A 187 -18.87 4.19 -5.10
N TYR A 188 -17.76 3.90 -4.43
CA TYR A 188 -16.44 4.45 -4.73
C TYR A 188 -15.67 3.60 -5.75
N GLN A 189 -16.27 3.41 -6.93
CA GLN A 189 -15.68 2.68 -8.06
C GLN A 189 -15.57 3.54 -9.29
N GLY A 190 -14.62 3.20 -10.17
CA GLY A 190 -14.43 3.88 -11.45
C GLY A 190 -14.24 5.38 -11.26
N ALA A 191 -15.08 6.19 -11.89
CA ALA A 191 -15.00 7.65 -11.81
C ALA A 191 -15.28 8.23 -10.41
N LEU A 192 -15.79 7.44 -9.47
CA LEU A 192 -16.04 7.82 -8.07
C LEU A 192 -14.96 7.31 -7.10
N TYR A 193 -13.97 6.56 -7.60
CA TYR A 193 -12.80 6.21 -6.80
C TYR A 193 -12.01 7.48 -6.44
N ARG A 194 -11.68 7.63 -5.16
CA ARG A 194 -10.94 8.77 -4.62
C ARG A 194 -9.83 8.22 -3.72
N PRO A 195 -8.63 7.96 -4.25
CA PRO A 195 -7.54 7.44 -3.44
C PRO A 195 -7.18 8.45 -2.36
N HIS A 196 -7.00 7.96 -1.15
CA HIS A 196 -6.67 8.76 0.01
C HIS A 196 -5.92 7.91 1.03
N ILE A 197 -5.27 8.59 1.98
CA ILE A 197 -4.60 7.97 3.12
C ILE A 197 -5.23 8.49 4.38
N SER A 198 -5.94 7.62 5.11
CA SER A 198 -6.60 7.99 6.36
C SER A 198 -5.59 8.38 7.43
N ILE A 199 -5.66 9.64 7.84
CA ILE A 199 -5.02 10.13 9.06
C ILE A 199 -5.84 9.61 10.23
N LEU A 200 -7.15 9.87 10.25
CA LEU A 200 -8.07 9.32 11.23
C LEU A 200 -9.26 8.70 10.53
N ASP A 201 -9.66 7.53 11.00
CA ASP A 201 -10.86 6.84 10.52
C ASP A 201 -11.83 6.53 11.67
N ARG A 202 -13.12 6.49 11.38
CA ARG A 202 -14.19 6.25 12.38
C ARG A 202 -14.12 7.16 13.61
N VAL A 203 -13.76 8.43 13.39
CA VAL A 203 -13.70 9.45 14.45
C VAL A 203 -14.95 10.31 14.48
N ILE A 204 -15.12 11.08 15.55
CA ILE A 204 -16.08 12.17 15.65
C ILE A 204 -15.24 13.40 16.00
N LEU A 205 -14.92 14.22 15.01
CA LEU A 205 -14.21 15.48 15.22
C LEU A 205 -15.17 16.64 15.11
N SER A 206 -15.02 17.62 16.01
CA SER A 206 -15.66 18.91 15.82
C SER A 206 -14.83 19.77 14.87
N PRO A 207 -15.42 20.75 14.16
CA PRO A 207 -14.67 21.67 13.32
C PRO A 207 -13.55 22.42 14.07
N ALA A 208 -13.72 22.69 15.37
CA ALA A 208 -12.72 23.37 16.19
C ALA A 208 -11.44 22.53 16.40
N ASP A 209 -11.53 21.20 16.26
CA ASP A 209 -10.37 20.31 16.35
C ASP A 209 -9.51 20.32 15.07
N MET A 210 -10.00 20.95 13.99
CA MET A 210 -9.42 20.88 12.64
C MET A 210 -8.57 22.09 12.24
N ASP A 211 -8.61 23.19 13.00
CA ASP A 211 -7.96 24.47 12.63
C ASP A 211 -6.42 24.45 12.68
N ASP A 212 -5.84 23.39 13.23
CA ASP A 212 -4.41 23.21 13.37
C ASP A 212 -3.78 22.62 12.10
N GLY A 213 -3.08 23.48 11.34
CA GLY A 213 -2.39 23.14 10.09
C GLY A 213 -1.69 21.78 10.11
N LEU A 214 -2.33 20.81 9.46
CA LEU A 214 -1.76 19.48 9.29
C LEU A 214 -0.50 19.55 8.43
N PRO A 215 0.54 18.76 8.77
CA PRO A 215 1.74 18.73 7.96
C PRO A 215 1.39 18.14 6.60
N LEU A 216 1.24 18.97 5.58
CA LEU A 216 1.32 18.53 4.21
C LEU A 216 2.73 17.97 4.04
N GLY A 217 2.83 16.70 3.63
CA GLY A 217 4.11 16.06 3.33
C GLY A 217 4.91 16.88 2.32
N SER A 218 6.21 16.58 2.19
CA SER A 218 7.03 17.22 1.16
C SER A 218 6.32 17.16 -0.19
N ALA A 219 6.32 18.25 -0.96
CA ALA A 219 5.61 18.39 -2.24
C ALA A 219 6.05 17.43 -3.38
N GLY A 220 6.96 16.49 -3.06
CA GLY A 220 7.53 15.52 -3.97
C GLY A 220 6.65 14.29 -4.19
N PRO A 221 7.07 13.41 -5.12
CA PRO A 221 6.40 12.14 -5.34
C PRO A 221 6.55 11.22 -4.12
N HIS A 222 5.52 10.44 -3.87
CA HIS A 222 5.47 9.37 -2.88
C HIS A 222 5.20 8.04 -3.57
N ARG A 223 5.53 6.95 -2.89
CA ARG A 223 5.35 5.59 -3.40
C ARG A 223 4.49 4.74 -2.48
N ALA A 224 3.67 3.91 -3.09
CA ALA A 224 2.94 2.82 -2.43
C ALA A 224 3.01 1.57 -3.30
N GLY A 225 3.05 0.42 -2.65
CA GLY A 225 3.15 -0.86 -3.31
C GLY A 225 2.89 -1.98 -2.31
N GLY A 226 3.10 -3.23 -2.72
CA GLY A 226 2.79 -4.36 -1.84
C GLY A 226 1.28 -4.46 -1.65
N ALA A 227 0.55 -4.97 -2.64
CA ALA A 227 -0.87 -5.20 -2.43
C ALA A 227 -1.09 -6.29 -1.36
N HIS A 228 -1.89 -5.97 -0.35
CA HIS A 228 -2.21 -6.86 0.76
C HIS A 228 -3.72 -6.96 0.95
N LEU A 229 -4.19 -8.15 1.33
CA LEU A 229 -5.52 -8.31 1.91
C LEU A 229 -5.42 -8.01 3.41
N VAL A 230 -6.17 -7.01 3.86
CA VAL A 230 -6.33 -6.70 5.29
C VAL A 230 -7.76 -6.99 5.71
N GLY A 231 -7.95 -7.22 7.00
CA GLY A 231 -9.29 -7.22 7.56
C GLY A 231 -9.36 -7.18 9.07
N GLU A 232 -10.51 -6.72 9.56
CA GLU A 232 -10.84 -6.69 10.98
C GLU A 232 -11.86 -7.78 11.29
N ARG A 233 -11.67 -8.50 12.40
CA ARG A 233 -12.65 -9.48 12.86
C ARG A 233 -14.00 -8.80 13.10
N ARG A 234 -15.06 -9.42 12.60
CA ARG A 234 -16.44 -9.04 12.90
C ARG A 234 -17.11 -10.19 13.65
N ALA A 235 -17.87 -9.86 14.68
CA ALA A 235 -18.75 -10.84 15.31
C ALA A 235 -19.70 -11.39 14.24
N ALA A 236 -19.99 -12.69 14.28
CA ALA A 236 -21.03 -13.26 13.44
C ALA A 236 -22.33 -12.50 13.72
N ILE A 237 -22.93 -11.94 12.68
CA ILE A 237 -24.26 -11.34 12.80
C ILE A 237 -25.21 -12.54 12.93
N SER A 238 -25.67 -12.79 14.15
CA SER A 238 -26.72 -13.76 14.48
C SER A 238 -28.08 -13.31 13.97
#